data_AF-A0A7D5XLX7-F1
#
_entry.id   AF-A0A7D5XLX7-F1
#
_cell.length_a   1.000
_cell.length_b   1.000
_cell.length_c   1.000
_cell.angle_alpha   90.00
_cell.angle_beta   90.00
_cell.angle_gamma   90.00
#
_symmetry.space_group_name_H-M   'P 1'
#
loop_
_entity.id
_entity.type
_entity.pdbx_description
1 polymer ?
#
loop_
_entity_poly.entity_id
_entity_poly.type
_entity_poly.pdbx_seq_one_letter_code
_entity_poly.pdbx_strand_id
1 'polypeptide(L)'
;MATLGRLGFAKEAVIGPVTRFIASQNIWFFTLFSVFADYYVFIVLPLSLILFYKKLGRKKVASLVLSLLLLYLAVPYLKVTFGQSRPCNEYLKVACPTDYSFPSGHTAVAFAFAFLSLGTVAFPFYYISAFLIALSRVYMGVHFLNDIAGGIVVGIFSYIVSEKVIDACLRYAGG
;
A
#
# COMPACT_ATOMS: atom_id res chain seq x y z
N MET A 1 31.89 -7.46 -4.62
CA MET A 1 30.62 -8.02 -4.12
C MET A 1 29.57 -7.82 -5.20
N ALA A 2 29.02 -8.92 -5.71
CA ALA A 2 28.25 -8.97 -6.95
C ALA A 2 26.98 -8.11 -6.89
N THR A 3 26.83 -7.24 -7.89
CA THR A 3 25.58 -6.60 -8.27
C THR A 3 24.55 -7.67 -8.62
N LEU A 4 23.70 -8.03 -7.65
CA LEU A 4 22.41 -8.65 -7.95
C LEU A 4 21.75 -7.81 -9.04
N GLY A 5 21.54 -8.42 -10.21
CA GLY A 5 20.89 -7.80 -11.35
C GLY A 5 19.56 -7.23 -10.90
N ARG A 6 19.50 -5.91 -10.72
CA ARG A 6 18.25 -5.20 -10.46
C ARG A 6 17.31 -5.56 -11.59
N LEU A 7 16.17 -6.16 -11.28
CA LEU A 7 15.12 -6.54 -12.23
C LEU A 7 14.41 -5.30 -12.81
N GLY A 8 15.13 -4.19 -12.95
CA GLY A 8 14.60 -2.87 -13.23
C GLY A 8 13.65 -2.94 -14.41
N PHE A 9 12.37 -2.66 -14.12
CA PHE A 9 11.44 -2.20 -15.14
C PHE A 9 12.18 -1.12 -15.92
N ALA A 10 12.33 -1.33 -17.23
CA ALA A 10 13.27 -0.63 -18.11
C ALA A 10 13.48 0.83 -17.69
N LYS A 11 14.74 1.28 -17.71
CA LYS A 11 15.21 2.61 -17.28
C LYS A 11 14.49 3.82 -17.91
N GLU A 12 13.56 3.58 -18.82
CA GLU A 12 12.58 4.55 -19.29
C GLU A 12 11.18 3.91 -19.30
N ALA A 13 10.64 3.59 -18.13
CA ALA A 13 9.19 3.54 -17.98
C ALA A 13 8.74 4.99 -18.13
N VAL A 14 8.49 5.38 -19.39
CA VAL A 14 7.78 6.59 -19.80
C VAL A 14 6.93 7.02 -18.62
N ILE A 15 7.22 8.17 -17.99
CA ILE A 15 6.25 8.76 -17.07
C ILE A 15 5.00 8.85 -17.92
N GLY A 16 4.07 7.92 -17.71
CA GLY A 16 3.01 7.70 -18.67
C GLY A 16 2.30 9.04 -18.86
N PRO A 17 1.86 9.38 -20.08
CA PRO A 17 1.07 10.60 -20.29
C PRO A 17 -0.02 10.75 -19.22
N VAL A 18 -0.57 9.63 -18.74
CA VAL A 18 -1.48 9.52 -17.61
C VAL A 18 -0.87 9.96 -16.27
N THR A 19 0.31 9.48 -15.86
CA THR A 19 0.95 9.91 -14.60
C THR A 19 1.29 11.40 -14.63
N ARG A 20 1.80 11.91 -15.76
CA ARG A 20 2.02 13.36 -15.92
C ARG A 20 0.72 14.13 -15.84
N PHE A 21 -0.31 13.69 -16.56
CA PHE A 21 -1.63 14.32 -16.57
C PHE A 21 -2.24 14.37 -15.17
N ILE A 22 -2.19 13.27 -14.41
CA ILE A 22 -2.71 13.22 -13.03
C ILE A 22 -1.88 14.14 -12.13
N ALA A 23 -0.55 14.11 -12.24
CA ALA A 23 0.31 14.97 -11.45
C ALA A 23 0.20 16.45 -11.84
N SER A 24 -0.12 16.81 -13.07
CA SER A 24 -0.24 18.21 -13.50
C SER A 24 -1.52 18.87 -13.00
N GLN A 25 -2.48 18.10 -12.47
CA GLN A 25 -3.70 18.68 -11.91
C GLN A 25 -3.38 19.49 -10.65
N ASN A 26 -4.07 20.61 -10.46
CA ASN A 26 -3.95 21.46 -9.27
C ASN A 26 -5.22 21.34 -8.42
N ILE A 27 -5.36 20.22 -7.71
CA ILE A 27 -6.51 19.94 -6.85
C ILE A 27 -6.04 19.99 -5.39
N TRP A 28 -6.12 21.17 -4.78
CA TRP A 28 -5.63 21.42 -3.41
C TRP A 28 -6.12 20.39 -2.37
N PHE A 29 -7.35 19.88 -2.54
CA PHE A 29 -7.92 18.83 -1.69
C PHE A 29 -7.05 17.58 -1.66
N PHE A 30 -6.54 17.11 -2.82
CA PHE A 30 -5.66 15.94 -2.87
C PHE A 30 -4.31 16.20 -2.23
N THR A 31 -3.85 17.45 -2.23
CA THR A 31 -2.62 17.84 -1.53
C THR A 31 -2.79 17.72 -0.03
N LEU A 32 -3.86 18.31 0.50
CA LEU A 32 -4.19 18.22 1.91
C LEU A 32 -4.46 16.77 2.34
N PHE A 33 -5.30 16.05 1.58
CA PHE A 33 -5.62 14.65 1.81
C PHE A 33 -4.37 13.76 1.81
N SER A 34 -3.39 14.04 0.94
CA SER A 34 -2.16 13.27 0.87
C SER A 34 -1.30 13.36 2.12
N VAL A 35 -1.19 14.56 2.71
CA VAL A 35 -0.49 14.74 3.99
C VAL A 35 -1.22 13.95 5.07
N PHE A 36 -2.55 14.06 5.11
CA PHE A 36 -3.35 13.25 6.02
C PHE A 36 -3.22 11.74 5.75
N ALA A 37 -3.10 11.31 4.49
CA ALA A 37 -3.00 9.92 4.10
C ALA A 37 -1.74 9.26 4.65
N ASP A 38 -0.62 9.98 4.71
CA ASP A 38 0.63 9.48 5.29
C ASP A 38 0.45 9.16 6.79
N TYR A 39 -0.23 10.04 7.54
CA TYR A 39 -0.60 9.75 8.93
C TYR A 39 -1.73 8.70 9.04
N TYR A 40 -2.70 8.73 8.15
CA TYR A 40 -3.87 7.86 8.19
C TYR A 40 -3.49 6.39 8.02
N VAL A 41 -2.60 6.08 7.07
CA VAL A 41 -2.17 4.70 6.79
C VAL A 41 -1.39 4.09 7.95
N PHE A 42 -0.50 4.86 8.59
CA PHE A 42 0.41 4.32 9.60
C PHE A 42 -0.02 4.57 11.05
N ILE A 43 -0.96 5.48 11.29
CA ILE A 43 -1.47 5.80 12.64
C ILE A 43 -2.94 5.42 12.74
N VAL A 44 -3.79 5.93 11.85
CA VAL A 44 -5.25 5.79 11.99
C VAL A 44 -5.74 4.37 11.69
N LEU A 45 -5.21 3.72 10.66
CA LEU A 45 -5.59 2.33 10.34
C LEU A 45 -5.17 1.33 11.46
N PRO A 46 -3.97 1.43 12.05
CA PRO A 46 -3.63 0.64 13.26
C PRO A 46 -4.43 1.04 14.51
N LEU A 47 -4.78 2.32 14.70
CA LEU A 47 -5.65 2.73 15.82
C LEU A 47 -7.08 2.22 15.66
N SER A 48 -7.62 2.19 14.44
CA SER A 48 -8.93 1.61 14.19
C SER A 48 -8.94 0.11 14.53
N LEU A 49 -7.84 -0.62 14.33
CA LEU A 49 -7.67 -2.00 14.84
C LEU A 49 -7.86 -2.06 16.36
N ILE A 50 -7.22 -1.18 17.12
CA ILE A 50 -7.31 -1.14 18.60
C ILE A 50 -8.74 -0.78 19.04
N LEU A 51 -9.45 0.09 18.32
CA LEU A 51 -10.81 0.48 18.70
C LEU A 51 -11.86 -0.57 18.31
N PHE A 52 -11.64 -1.29 17.20
CA PHE A 52 -12.58 -2.27 16.67
C PHE A 52 -12.21 -3.73 17.01
N TYR A 53 -11.15 -4.00 17.79
CA TYR A 53 -10.71 -5.37 18.12
C TYR A 53 -11.82 -6.24 18.73
N LYS A 54 -12.67 -5.65 19.59
CA LYS A 54 -13.81 -6.36 20.21
C LYS A 54 -14.91 -6.71 19.20
N LYS A 55 -15.03 -5.97 18.10
CA LYS A 55 -16.05 -6.16 17.06
C LYS A 55 -15.57 -7.04 15.90
N LEU A 56 -14.27 -7.04 15.60
CA LEU A 56 -13.70 -7.80 14.48
C LEU A 56 -13.57 -9.30 14.75
N GLY A 57 -13.45 -9.70 16.02
CA GLY A 57 -13.17 -11.07 16.41
C GLY A 57 -11.67 -11.42 16.31
N ARG A 58 -11.23 -12.37 17.15
CA ARG A 58 -9.81 -12.73 17.30
C ARG A 58 -9.14 -13.14 15.99
N LYS A 59 -9.85 -13.88 15.13
CA LYS A 59 -9.36 -14.30 13.81
C LYS A 59 -8.95 -13.09 12.96
N LYS A 60 -9.87 -12.15 12.72
CA LYS A 60 -9.61 -11.00 11.84
C LYS A 60 -8.47 -10.11 12.37
N VAL A 61 -8.38 -9.94 13.69
CA VAL A 61 -7.27 -9.21 14.32
C VAL A 61 -5.95 -9.92 14.04
N ALA A 62 -5.88 -11.23 14.24
CA ALA A 62 -4.67 -12.01 13.96
C ALA A 62 -4.27 -11.96 12.47
N SER A 63 -5.23 -12.09 11.55
CA SER A 63 -4.99 -11.99 10.11
C SER A 63 -4.47 -10.62 9.70
N LEU A 64 -4.99 -9.54 10.31
CA LEU A 64 -4.52 -8.19 10.03
C LEU A 64 -3.10 -7.96 10.56
N VAL A 65 -2.82 -8.35 11.80
CA VAL A 65 -1.45 -8.26 12.36
C VAL A 65 -0.45 -9.01 11.49
N LEU A 66 -0.78 -10.24 11.09
CA LEU A 66 0.06 -11.02 10.19
C LEU A 66 0.22 -10.35 8.82
N SER A 67 -0.85 -9.78 8.25
CA SER A 67 -0.79 -9.07 6.97
C SER A 67 0.16 -7.87 7.03
N LEU A 68 0.09 -7.07 8.11
CA LEU A 68 0.97 -5.92 8.30
C LEU A 68 2.42 -6.33 8.51
N LEU A 69 2.67 -7.41 9.26
CA LEU A 69 4.00 -7.96 9.43
C LEU A 69 4.58 -8.43 8.08
N LEU A 70 3.79 -9.15 7.27
CA LEU A 70 4.20 -9.57 5.94
C LEU A 70 4.51 -8.36 5.04
N LEU A 71 3.71 -7.29 5.09
CA LEU A 71 3.95 -6.07 4.33
C LEU A 71 5.21 -5.32 4.78
N TYR A 72 5.43 -5.24 6.09
CA TYR A 72 6.61 -4.60 6.68
C TYR A 72 7.91 -5.26 6.21
N LEU A 73 7.89 -6.58 5.97
CA LEU A 73 9.03 -7.33 5.45
C LEU A 73 9.09 -7.29 3.91
N ALA A 74 7.97 -7.53 3.23
CA ALA A 74 7.92 -7.69 1.78
C ALA A 74 8.17 -6.39 1.02
N VAL A 75 7.58 -5.26 1.44
CA VAL A 75 7.69 -4.00 0.70
C VAL A 75 9.15 -3.49 0.63
N PRO A 76 9.90 -3.39 1.74
CA PRO A 76 11.32 -2.98 1.69
C PRO A 76 12.17 -3.97 0.89
N TYR A 77 11.92 -5.27 1.03
CA TYR A 77 12.63 -6.30 0.28
C TYR A 77 12.43 -6.14 -1.24
N LEU A 78 11.18 -5.97 -1.67
CA LEU A 78 10.84 -5.75 -3.09
C LEU A 78 11.42 -4.43 -3.59
N LYS A 79 11.37 -3.36 -2.79
CA LYS A 79 11.99 -2.07 -3.12
C LYS A 79 13.46 -2.22 -3.47
N VAL A 80 14.24 -2.90 -2.64
CA VAL A 80 15.67 -3.13 -2.90
C VAL A 80 15.89 -4.04 -4.11
N THR A 81 15.04 -5.06 -4.29
CA THR A 81 15.15 -6.04 -5.39
C THR A 81 14.90 -5.42 -6.76
N PHE A 82 13.84 -4.60 -6.89
CA PHE A 82 13.52 -3.93 -8.14
C PHE A 82 14.35 -2.67 -8.36
N GLY A 83 14.69 -1.96 -7.29
CA GLY A 83 15.57 -0.79 -7.34
C GLY A 83 15.05 0.35 -8.23
N GLN A 84 13.72 0.47 -8.38
CA GLN A 84 13.09 1.44 -9.27
C GLN A 84 13.15 2.85 -8.67
N SER A 85 13.69 3.80 -9.43
CA SER A 85 13.72 5.21 -9.03
C SER A 85 12.31 5.82 -9.00
N ARG A 86 12.11 6.88 -8.21
CA ARG A 86 10.84 7.63 -8.18
C ARG A 86 10.69 8.55 -9.39
N PRO A 87 9.44 8.87 -9.82
CA PRO A 87 9.22 9.76 -10.95
C PRO A 87 9.77 11.17 -10.70
N CYS A 88 9.51 11.74 -9.50
CA CYS A 88 9.94 13.07 -9.03
C CYS A 88 10.06 14.10 -10.17
N ASN A 89 8.96 14.27 -10.90
CA ASN A 89 8.87 15.08 -12.12
C ASN A 89 8.64 16.57 -11.83
N GLU A 90 8.49 17.39 -12.87
CA GLU A 90 8.23 18.84 -12.76
C GLU A 90 6.94 19.22 -12.00
N TYR A 91 6.04 18.26 -11.76
CA TYR A 91 4.77 18.46 -11.03
C TYR A 91 4.79 17.91 -9.60
N LEU A 92 5.98 17.59 -9.08
CA LEU A 92 6.20 17.11 -7.72
C LEU A 92 5.70 18.13 -6.68
N LYS A 93 4.91 17.67 -5.71
CA LYS A 93 4.25 18.53 -4.69
C LYS A 93 4.84 18.41 -3.29
N VAL A 94 5.81 17.52 -3.11
CA VAL A 94 6.46 17.19 -1.84
C VAL A 94 7.95 16.98 -2.06
N ALA A 95 8.77 16.96 -1.02
CA ALA A 95 10.17 16.57 -1.16
C ALA A 95 10.27 15.16 -1.78
N CYS A 96 11.15 14.99 -2.77
CA CYS A 96 11.34 13.69 -3.42
C CYS A 96 11.87 12.69 -2.37
N PRO A 97 11.15 11.58 -2.11
CA PRO A 97 11.63 10.59 -1.14
C PRO A 97 12.91 9.89 -1.63
N THR A 98 13.77 9.51 -0.70
CA THR A 98 15.10 8.94 -1.00
C THR A 98 15.10 7.43 -1.25
N ASP A 99 13.98 6.76 -1.00
CA ASP A 99 13.81 5.32 -1.18
C ASP A 99 13.25 4.96 -2.58
N TYR A 100 13.27 3.67 -2.93
CA TYR A 100 12.75 3.18 -4.21
C TYR A 100 11.22 3.30 -4.32
N SER A 101 10.73 3.41 -5.55
CA SER A 101 9.31 3.68 -5.86
C SER A 101 8.43 2.43 -5.86
N PHE A 102 8.93 1.30 -6.37
CA PHE A 102 8.14 0.09 -6.52
C PHE A 102 8.38 -0.92 -5.39
N PRO A 103 7.34 -1.56 -4.83
CA PRO A 103 5.92 -1.22 -4.95
C PRO A 103 5.56 -0.05 -4.00
N SER A 104 4.38 0.54 -4.20
CA SER A 104 3.89 1.57 -3.28
C SER A 104 3.43 0.96 -1.94
N GLY A 105 4.13 1.29 -0.86
CA GLY A 105 3.81 0.82 0.49
C GLY A 105 2.47 1.35 1.03
N HIS A 106 2.16 2.62 0.78
CA HIS A 106 0.87 3.22 1.16
C HIS A 106 -0.30 2.48 0.51
N THR A 107 -0.19 2.21 -0.79
CA THR A 107 -1.17 1.41 -1.53
C THR A 107 -1.27 0.00 -0.96
N ALA A 108 -0.14 -0.68 -0.72
CA ALA A 108 -0.15 -2.05 -0.20
C ALA A 108 -0.86 -2.16 1.15
N VAL A 109 -0.55 -1.27 2.10
CA VAL A 109 -1.19 -1.26 3.41
C VAL A 109 -2.68 -0.92 3.29
N ALA A 110 -3.03 0.12 2.54
CA ALA A 110 -4.43 0.54 2.41
C ALA A 110 -5.31 -0.55 1.78
N PHE A 111 -4.83 -1.23 0.73
CA PHE A 111 -5.56 -2.33 0.12
C PHE A 111 -5.63 -3.57 1.02
N ALA A 112 -4.59 -3.88 1.80
CA ALA A 112 -4.67 -4.96 2.79
C ALA A 112 -5.80 -4.69 3.82
N PHE A 113 -5.90 -3.46 4.34
CA PHE A 113 -7.00 -3.06 5.22
C PHE A 113 -8.38 -3.16 4.55
N ALA A 114 -8.48 -2.71 3.29
CA ALA A 114 -9.72 -2.84 2.53
C ALA A 114 -10.16 -4.31 2.41
N PHE A 115 -9.28 -5.23 2.01
CA PHE A 115 -9.63 -6.64 1.87
C PHE A 115 -9.84 -7.37 3.20
N LEU A 116 -9.18 -6.98 4.28
CA LEU A 116 -9.47 -7.52 5.62
C LEU A 116 -10.85 -7.11 6.14
N SER A 117 -11.32 -5.93 5.73
CA SER A 117 -12.68 -5.45 6.03
C SER A 117 -13.76 -6.10 5.15
N LEU A 118 -13.40 -6.96 4.21
CA LEU A 118 -14.33 -7.65 3.33
C LEU A 118 -15.38 -8.43 4.15
N GLY A 119 -16.63 -8.36 3.68
CA GLY A 119 -17.79 -8.93 4.37
C GLY A 119 -18.25 -8.13 5.60
N THR A 120 -17.67 -6.96 5.88
CA THR A 120 -18.18 -6.04 6.91
C THR A 120 -18.85 -4.82 6.28
N VAL A 121 -19.72 -4.15 7.04
CA VAL A 121 -20.35 -2.88 6.62
C VAL A 121 -19.35 -1.76 6.35
N ALA A 122 -18.12 -1.88 6.85
CA ALA A 122 -17.05 -0.89 6.66
C ALA A 122 -16.27 -1.11 5.34
N PHE A 123 -16.49 -2.21 4.61
CA PHE A 123 -15.75 -2.52 3.39
C PHE A 123 -15.76 -1.39 2.35
N PRO A 124 -16.91 -0.80 1.98
CA PRO A 124 -16.92 0.27 0.97
C PRO A 124 -16.08 1.47 1.39
N PHE A 125 -16.10 1.82 2.66
CA PHE A 125 -15.31 2.92 3.20
C PHE A 125 -13.82 2.67 3.04
N TYR A 126 -13.30 1.53 3.52
CA TYR A 126 -11.88 1.22 3.41
C TYR A 126 -11.42 1.05 1.95
N TYR A 127 -12.26 0.47 1.09
CA TYR A 127 -11.94 0.31 -0.33
C TYR A 127 -11.84 1.65 -1.05
N ILE A 128 -12.79 2.56 -0.82
CA ILE A 128 -12.75 3.92 -1.38
C ILE A 128 -11.53 4.69 -0.83
N SER A 129 -11.27 4.60 0.47
CA SER A 129 -10.08 5.21 1.07
C SER A 129 -8.79 4.67 0.44
N ALA A 130 -8.67 3.36 0.23
CA ALA A 130 -7.50 2.76 -0.41
C ALA A 130 -7.29 3.26 -1.85
N PHE A 131 -8.38 3.40 -2.61
CA PHE A 131 -8.33 3.98 -3.95
C PHE A 131 -7.90 5.45 -3.94
N LEU A 132 -8.46 6.26 -3.05
CA LEU A 132 -8.08 7.68 -2.91
C LEU A 132 -6.61 7.83 -2.50
N ILE A 133 -6.12 6.99 -1.59
CA ILE A 133 -4.71 6.95 -1.16
C ILE A 133 -3.83 6.59 -2.35
N ALA A 134 -4.17 5.54 -3.11
CA ALA A 134 -3.43 5.15 -4.30
C ALA A 134 -3.36 6.28 -5.34
N LEU A 135 -4.48 6.94 -5.63
CA LEU A 135 -4.53 8.07 -6.55
C LEU A 135 -3.69 9.25 -6.06
N SER A 136 -3.74 9.54 -4.75
CA SER A 136 -2.98 10.62 -4.14
C SER A 136 -1.46 10.45 -4.32
N ARG A 137 -0.97 9.20 -4.34
CA ARG A 137 0.45 8.89 -4.56
C ARG A 137 0.94 9.21 -5.97
N VAL A 138 0.09 8.99 -6.97
CA VAL A 138 0.37 9.36 -8.36
C VAL A 138 0.25 10.87 -8.53
N TYR A 139 -0.79 11.48 -7.95
CA TYR A 139 -1.02 12.92 -7.95
C TYR A 139 0.13 13.71 -7.33
N MET A 140 0.76 13.16 -6.29
CA MET A 140 1.95 13.76 -5.66
C MET A 140 3.21 13.72 -6.53
N GLY A 141 3.22 12.93 -7.60
CA GLY A 141 4.40 12.77 -8.46
C GLY A 141 5.48 11.85 -7.87
N VAL A 142 5.17 11.09 -6.81
CA VAL A 142 6.14 10.23 -6.11
C VAL A 142 6.07 8.75 -6.51
N HIS A 143 5.02 8.34 -7.25
CA HIS A 143 4.81 6.97 -7.71
C HIS A 143 4.25 6.90 -9.14
N PHE A 144 4.62 5.86 -9.87
CA PHE A 144 4.03 5.46 -11.15
C PHE A 144 2.78 4.60 -10.95
N LEU A 145 1.95 4.47 -12.00
CA LEU A 145 0.80 3.55 -11.98
C LEU A 145 1.21 2.09 -11.73
N ASN A 146 2.37 1.66 -12.22
CA ASN A 146 2.87 0.31 -11.96
C ASN A 146 3.23 0.10 -10.48
N ASP A 147 3.71 1.13 -9.78
CA ASP A 147 3.98 1.05 -8.34
C ASP A 147 2.69 0.84 -7.55
N ILE A 148 1.60 1.48 -8.01
CA ILE A 148 0.25 1.31 -7.46
C ILE A 148 -0.26 -0.11 -7.73
N ALA A 149 -0.16 -0.60 -8.96
CA ALA A 149 -0.55 -1.96 -9.31
C ALA A 149 0.23 -3.00 -8.48
N GLY A 150 1.55 -2.84 -8.35
CA GLY A 150 2.38 -3.67 -7.49
C GLY A 150 1.97 -3.60 -6.01
N GLY A 151 1.66 -2.39 -5.52
CA GLY A 151 1.13 -2.20 -4.17
C GLY A 151 -0.18 -2.96 -3.93
N ILE A 152 -1.15 -2.85 -4.86
CA ILE A 152 -2.43 -3.56 -4.79
C ILE A 152 -2.20 -5.08 -4.71
N VAL A 153 -1.38 -5.62 -5.62
CA VAL A 153 -1.07 -7.06 -5.65
C VAL A 153 -0.44 -7.53 -4.33
N VAL A 154 0.55 -6.80 -3.83
CA VAL A 154 1.23 -7.13 -2.57
C VAL A 154 0.29 -7.04 -1.37
N GLY A 155 -0.60 -6.05 -1.33
CA GLY A 155 -1.62 -5.91 -0.29
C GLY A 155 -2.68 -7.03 -0.30
N ILE A 156 -3.17 -7.42 -1.47
CA ILE A 156 -4.11 -8.54 -1.61
C ILE A 156 -3.42 -9.85 -1.22
N PHE A 157 -2.19 -10.05 -1.66
CA PHE A 157 -1.43 -11.26 -1.36
C PHE A 157 -1.20 -11.42 0.14
N SER A 158 -0.79 -10.35 0.85
CA SER A 158 -0.59 -10.40 2.29
C SER A 158 -1.88 -10.75 3.04
N TYR A 159 -3.03 -10.21 2.61
CA TYR A 159 -4.35 -10.58 3.13
C TYR A 159 -4.66 -12.07 2.94
N ILE A 160 -4.53 -12.59 1.72
CA ILE A 160 -4.86 -14.00 1.40
C ILE A 160 -3.97 -14.96 2.20
N VAL A 161 -2.67 -14.70 2.24
CA VAL A 161 -1.72 -15.53 3.01
C VAL A 161 -2.10 -15.52 4.49
N SER A 162 -2.39 -14.35 5.04
CA SER A 162 -2.71 -14.22 6.46
C SER A 162 -3.99 -14.96 6.84
N GLU A 163 -5.07 -14.81 6.06
CA GLU A 163 -6.31 -15.54 6.31
C GLU A 163 -6.08 -17.06 6.29
N LYS A 164 -5.35 -17.58 5.29
CA LYS A 164 -5.06 -19.01 5.17
C LYS A 164 -4.23 -19.54 6.34
N VAL A 165 -3.20 -18.79 6.75
CA VAL A 165 -2.32 -19.18 7.87
C VAL A 165 -3.10 -19.17 9.17
N ILE A 166 -3.84 -18.10 9.47
CA ILE A 166 -4.63 -18.02 10.70
C ILE A 166 -5.71 -19.10 10.73
N ASP A 167 -6.39 -19.37 9.63
CA ASP A 167 -7.36 -20.47 9.55
C ASP A 167 -6.72 -21.84 9.80
N ALA A 168 -5.52 -22.08 9.28
CA ALA A 168 -4.79 -23.31 9.54
C ALA A 168 -4.41 -23.44 11.03
N CYS A 169 -3.93 -22.36 11.66
CA CYS A 169 -3.59 -22.35 13.08
C CYS A 169 -4.81 -22.59 13.98
N LEU A 170 -5.95 -21.95 13.66
CA LEU A 170 -7.19 -22.12 14.44
C LEU A 170 -7.75 -23.54 14.31
N ARG A 171 -7.66 -24.17 13.14
CA ARG A 171 -8.04 -25.58 12.96
C ARG A 171 -7.16 -26.52 13.78
N TYR A 172 -5.85 -26.28 13.79
CA TYR A 172 -4.90 -27.10 14.56
C TYR A 172 -5.06 -26.95 16.08
N ALA A 173 -5.41 -25.76 16.56
CA ALA A 173 -5.60 -25.49 18.00
C ALA A 173 -6.96 -25.96 18.54
N GLY A 174 -7.94 -26.26 17.67
CA GLY A 174 -9.29 -26.68 18.05
C GLY A 174 -9.59 -28.16 17.81
N GLY A 175 -8.63 -28.94 17.27
CA GLY A 175 -8.69 -30.40 17.15
C GLY A 175 -7.79 -31.05 18.18
#